data_AF-C5M0S6-F1
#
_entry.id   AF-C5M0S6-F1
#
_cell.length_a   1.000
_cell.length_b   1.000
_cell.length_c   1.000
_cell.angle_alpha   90.00
_cell.angle_beta   90.00
_cell.angle_gamma   90.00
#
_symmetry.space_group_name_H-M   'P 1'
#
loop_
_entity.id
_entity.type
_entity.pdbx_description
1 polymer ?
#
loop_
_entity_poly.entity_id
_entity_poly.type
_entity_poly.pdbx_seq_one_letter_code
_entity_poly.pdbx_strand_id
1 'polypeptide(L)'
;MSIKMLKEELAREGIDFSRCVEKSELVEMVREARQAATSRRKQSTSAKGSPAASSQRQEVRPPRRSLRLSQAAAVLSQQPKAVLKSQLMVELERIERLPQSAGPMQILGLTRPPSSVGEVKKKLRALSKVVHPDKTANEPHLRGRAGEAFQRMNSAAQEVIKLLEKGAATAAPPGRVQQLTYRMEGEVLIVQWRPPADVNRRAVSSYRVVASAPGTTPIEQGLVSAQGSTTDDGWVECAVSSQGRRGNDILFHKQHFQVSVNASNPSGPGPTAQLHVYTNNSKRPPSRIPPPPPLEGSRRGNTSHTAAARSHGLGGLRRHNTVF
;
A
#
# COMPACT_ATOMS: atom_id res chain seq x y z
N MET A 1 2.88 5.54 -16.32
CA MET A 1 3.35 6.90 -15.99
C MET A 1 2.23 7.71 -15.35
N SER A 2 2.58 8.57 -14.38
CA SER A 2 1.68 9.59 -13.84
C SER A 2 1.60 10.78 -14.80
N ILE A 3 0.55 11.61 -14.69
CA ILE A 3 0.39 12.83 -15.53
C ILE A 3 1.56 13.80 -15.31
N LYS A 4 2.04 13.91 -14.06
CA LYS A 4 3.20 14.75 -13.71
C LYS A 4 4.46 14.35 -14.47
N MET A 5 4.76 13.05 -14.51
CA MET A 5 5.92 12.54 -15.26
C MET A 5 5.79 12.79 -16.77
N LEU A 6 4.59 12.62 -17.35
CA LEU A 6 4.38 12.86 -18.78
C LEU A 6 4.61 14.34 -19.16
N LYS A 7 4.08 15.27 -18.35
CA LYS A 7 4.29 16.72 -18.57
C LYS A 7 5.75 17.12 -18.40
N GLU A 8 6.45 16.56 -17.41
CA GLU A 8 7.87 16.81 -17.20
C GLU A 8 8.73 16.28 -18.36
N GLU A 9 8.38 15.13 -18.93
CA GLU A 9 9.06 14.56 -20.09
C GLU A 9 8.81 15.39 -21.36
N LEU A 10 7.57 15.83 -21.61
CA LEU A 10 7.28 16.74 -22.74
C LEU A 10 7.95 18.11 -22.60
N ALA A 11 8.00 18.66 -21.38
CA ALA A 11 8.73 19.91 -21.10
C ALA A 11 10.24 19.76 -21.37
N ARG A 12 10.82 18.59 -21.06
CA ARG A 12 12.23 18.28 -21.34
C ARG A 12 12.53 18.20 -22.83
N GLU A 13 11.59 17.68 -23.62
CA GLU A 13 11.67 17.63 -25.08
C GLU A 13 11.29 18.97 -25.75
N GLY A 14 10.89 19.98 -24.97
CA GLY A 14 10.50 21.31 -25.47
C GLY A 14 9.18 21.31 -26.25
N ILE A 15 8.29 20.36 -25.98
CA ILE A 15 7.01 20.22 -26.68
C ILE A 15 5.90 20.88 -25.85
N ASP A 16 5.18 21.84 -26.45
CA ASP A 16 4.05 22.50 -25.81
C ASP A 16 2.86 21.52 -25.66
N PHE A 17 2.35 21.38 -24.44
CA PHE A 17 1.20 20.54 -24.09
C PHE A 17 0.04 21.33 -23.50
N SER A 18 0.01 22.66 -23.70
CA SER A 18 -1.01 23.57 -23.17
C SER A 18 -2.44 23.22 -23.61
N ARG A 19 -2.58 22.54 -24.77
CA ARG A 19 -3.87 22.13 -25.34
C ARG A 19 -4.32 20.71 -24.97
N CYS A 20 -3.48 19.95 -24.26
CA CYS A 20 -3.82 18.56 -23.91
C CYS A 20 -4.64 18.51 -22.63
N VAL A 21 -5.88 18.05 -22.75
CA VAL A 21 -6.81 17.90 -21.62
C VAL A 21 -6.76 16.46 -21.12
N GLU A 22 -6.52 15.51 -22.01
CA GLU A 22 -6.57 14.09 -21.67
C GLU A 22 -5.19 13.46 -21.46
N LYS A 23 -5.14 12.44 -20.61
CA LYS A 23 -3.92 11.67 -20.35
C LYS A 23 -3.46 10.88 -21.58
N SER A 24 -4.39 10.43 -22.42
CA SER A 24 -4.17 9.73 -23.69
C SER A 24 -3.31 10.57 -24.63
N GLU A 25 -3.68 11.84 -24.83
CA GLU A 25 -2.99 12.79 -25.70
C GLU A 25 -1.53 13.00 -25.27
N LEU A 26 -1.31 13.17 -23.96
CA LEU A 26 0.04 13.32 -23.40
C LEU A 26 0.91 12.07 -23.64
N VAL A 27 0.33 10.87 -23.56
CA VAL A 27 1.06 9.62 -23.82
C VAL A 27 1.42 9.50 -25.30
N GLU A 28 0.51 9.89 -26.19
CA GLU A 28 0.74 9.84 -27.63
C GLU A 28 1.83 10.81 -28.07
N MET A 29 1.83 12.04 -27.57
CA MET A 29 2.90 13.01 -27.85
C MET A 29 4.28 12.54 -27.38
N VAL A 30 4.38 11.91 -26.19
CA VAL A 30 5.66 11.35 -25.72
C VAL A 30 6.12 10.20 -26.63
N ARG A 31 5.18 9.39 -27.13
CA ARG A 31 5.49 8.31 -28.09
C ARG A 31 6.01 8.89 -29.41
N GLU A 32 5.37 9.91 -29.94
CA GLU A 32 5.78 10.59 -31.19
C GLU A 32 7.14 11.25 -31.04
N ALA A 33 7.40 11.95 -29.93
CA ALA A 33 8.69 12.57 -29.63
C ALA A 33 9.84 11.56 -29.67
N ARG A 34 9.65 10.38 -29.05
CA ARG A 34 10.63 9.29 -29.05
C ARG A 34 10.85 8.69 -30.44
N GLN A 35 9.80 8.60 -31.26
CA GLN A 35 9.91 8.14 -32.65
C GLN A 35 10.62 9.16 -33.55
N ALA A 36 10.38 10.45 -33.34
CA ALA A 36 11.09 11.52 -34.04
C ALA A 36 12.59 11.55 -33.70
N ALA A 37 12.94 11.38 -32.42
CA ALA A 37 14.33 11.33 -31.97
C ALA A 37 15.11 10.15 -32.58
N THR A 38 14.47 8.97 -32.67
CA THR A 38 15.08 7.79 -33.30
C THR A 38 15.26 7.94 -34.81
N SER A 39 14.37 8.68 -35.48
CA SER A 39 14.45 8.94 -36.92
C SER A 39 15.57 9.94 -37.27
N ARG A 40 15.73 11.02 -36.48
CA ARG A 40 16.83 12.00 -36.68
C ARG A 40 18.21 11.36 -36.56
N ARG A 41 18.37 10.39 -35.65
CA ARG A 41 19.65 9.69 -35.45
C ARG A 41 20.06 8.80 -36.62
N LYS A 42 19.11 8.35 -37.45
CA LYS A 42 19.39 7.53 -38.64
C LYS A 42 19.75 8.37 -39.88
N GLN A 43 19.31 9.62 -39.95
CA GLN A 43 19.60 10.48 -41.11
C GLN A 43 20.97 11.18 -41.01
N SER A 44 21.51 11.39 -39.80
CA SER A 44 22.78 12.10 -39.62
C SER A 44 24.05 11.27 -39.91
N THR A 45 23.93 10.00 -40.29
CA THR A 45 25.09 9.13 -40.58
C THR A 45 25.39 8.95 -42.07
N SER A 46 24.81 9.74 -42.99
CA SER A 46 25.01 9.56 -44.44
C SER A 46 25.62 10.74 -45.22
N ALA A 47 26.05 11.82 -44.56
CA ALA A 47 26.56 12.99 -45.27
C ALA A 47 27.85 13.57 -44.66
N LYS A 48 29.00 13.14 -45.21
CA LYS A 48 30.25 13.90 -45.48
C LYS A 48 31.41 12.91 -45.61
N GLY A 49 32.19 12.84 -46.69
CA GLY A 49 32.60 13.94 -47.57
C GLY A 49 33.75 14.71 -46.90
N SER A 50 34.98 14.29 -47.20
CA SER A 50 36.28 14.84 -46.75
C SER A 50 36.36 16.37 -46.86
N PRO A 51 37.22 17.04 -46.05
CA PRO A 51 38.62 17.18 -46.47
C PRO A 51 39.65 17.05 -45.35
N ALA A 52 40.89 16.89 -45.80
CA ALA A 52 42.12 16.81 -45.03
C ALA A 52 42.43 18.08 -44.23
N ALA A 53 42.99 17.93 -43.03
CA ALA A 53 44.25 18.54 -42.60
C ALA A 53 44.56 18.17 -41.14
N SER A 54 45.83 17.89 -40.94
CA SER A 54 46.53 17.48 -39.73
C SER A 54 46.31 18.34 -38.48
N SER A 55 46.21 17.70 -37.32
CA SER A 55 47.15 17.99 -36.22
C SER A 55 47.09 16.95 -35.11
N GLN A 56 48.29 16.56 -34.70
CA GLN A 56 48.65 15.62 -33.65
C GLN A 56 48.03 16.01 -32.31
N ARG A 57 47.49 15.02 -31.57
CA ARG A 57 47.80 14.86 -30.14
C ARG A 57 47.37 13.50 -29.60
N GLN A 58 48.40 12.72 -29.28
CA GLN A 58 48.50 11.65 -28.27
C GLN A 58 47.24 10.87 -27.90
N GLU A 59 47.13 9.70 -28.53
CA GLU A 59 46.32 8.55 -28.16
C GLU A 59 46.98 7.82 -26.98
N VAL A 60 46.47 8.00 -25.76
CA VAL A 60 46.72 7.07 -24.65
C VAL A 60 45.66 5.97 -24.73
N ARG A 61 46.07 4.85 -25.33
CA ARG A 61 45.26 3.63 -25.45
C ARG A 61 45.02 2.98 -24.09
N PRO A 62 43.78 2.64 -23.71
CA PRO A 62 43.54 1.51 -22.82
C PRO A 62 43.63 0.19 -23.62
N PRO A 63 44.09 -0.90 -22.99
CA PRO A 63 44.36 -2.15 -23.68
C PRO A 63 43.05 -2.83 -24.11
N ARG A 64 42.97 -3.14 -25.41
CA ARG A 64 42.01 -4.07 -25.99
C ARG A 64 42.21 -5.45 -25.36
N ARG A 65 41.40 -5.77 -24.35
CA ARG A 65 41.23 -7.17 -23.93
C ARG A 65 40.41 -7.90 -25.00
N SER A 66 41.10 -8.85 -25.62
CA SER A 66 40.71 -9.74 -26.69
C SER A 66 39.35 -10.42 -26.46
N LEU A 67 38.46 -10.27 -27.44
CA LEU A 67 37.94 -11.36 -28.27
C LEU A 67 38.12 -12.78 -27.70
N ARG A 68 37.22 -13.22 -26.81
CA ARG A 68 36.89 -14.65 -26.59
C ARG A 68 35.47 -14.82 -26.00
N LEU A 69 34.46 -14.28 -26.67
CA LEU A 69 33.06 -14.39 -26.24
C LEU A 69 32.09 -14.86 -27.34
N SER A 70 32.60 -15.56 -28.37
CA SER A 70 31.79 -16.07 -29.49
C SER A 70 31.48 -17.57 -29.45
N GLN A 71 31.91 -18.33 -28.42
CA GLN A 71 31.64 -19.78 -28.34
C GLN A 71 30.67 -20.23 -27.23
N ALA A 72 30.27 -19.34 -26.31
CA ALA A 72 29.28 -19.70 -25.27
C ALA A 72 27.81 -19.54 -25.72
N ALA A 73 27.55 -18.87 -26.84
CA ALA A 73 26.18 -18.64 -27.32
C ALA A 73 25.59 -19.83 -28.12
N ALA A 74 26.42 -20.72 -28.65
CA ALA A 74 25.97 -21.85 -29.47
C ALA A 74 25.53 -23.07 -28.65
N VAL A 75 25.99 -23.23 -27.41
CA VAL A 75 25.65 -24.38 -26.54
C VAL A 75 24.35 -24.15 -25.76
N LEU A 76 23.87 -22.91 -25.63
CA LEU A 76 22.56 -22.60 -25.06
C LEU A 76 21.39 -22.81 -26.05
N SER A 77 21.67 -23.05 -27.33
CA SER A 77 20.66 -23.33 -28.37
C SER A 77 20.15 -24.78 -28.34
N GLN A 78 20.72 -25.65 -27.51
CA GLN A 78 20.26 -27.03 -27.33
C GLN A 78 19.70 -27.29 -25.93
N GLN A 79 19.26 -26.25 -25.21
CA GLN A 79 18.26 -26.54 -24.19
C GLN A 79 17.06 -27.17 -24.91
N PRO A 80 16.56 -28.34 -24.45
CA PRO A 80 15.33 -28.87 -24.99
C PRO A 80 14.33 -27.73 -24.97
N LYS A 81 13.55 -27.56 -26.05
CA LYS A 81 12.34 -26.74 -26.03
C LYS A 81 11.41 -27.38 -24.99
N ALA A 82 11.74 -27.23 -23.72
CA ALA A 82 10.86 -27.43 -22.59
C ALA A 82 9.71 -26.53 -22.97
N VAL A 83 8.63 -27.18 -23.38
CA VAL A 83 7.40 -26.56 -23.81
C VAL A 83 7.06 -25.59 -22.70
N LEU A 84 7.37 -24.30 -22.92
CA LEU A 84 6.95 -23.24 -22.05
C LEU A 84 5.45 -23.23 -22.22
N LYS A 85 4.77 -24.08 -21.43
CA LYS A 85 3.32 -24.10 -21.36
C LYS A 85 2.94 -22.64 -21.17
N SER A 86 2.11 -22.14 -22.09
CA SER A 86 1.66 -20.76 -22.02
C SER A 86 1.15 -20.51 -20.61
N GLN A 87 1.42 -19.34 -20.05
CA GLN A 87 1.02 -19.02 -18.68
C GLN A 87 -0.50 -19.27 -18.46
N LEU A 88 -1.29 -19.12 -19.52
CA LEU A 88 -2.69 -19.56 -19.60
C LEU A 88 -2.87 -21.02 -19.20
N MET A 89 -2.19 -21.96 -19.86
CA MET A 89 -2.31 -23.40 -19.60
C MET A 89 -1.93 -23.77 -18.18
N VAL A 90 -0.88 -23.14 -17.63
CA VAL A 90 -0.44 -23.37 -16.24
C VAL A 90 -1.53 -22.94 -15.25
N GLU A 91 -2.13 -21.76 -15.45
CA GLU A 91 -3.19 -21.26 -14.56
C GLU A 91 -4.51 -22.03 -14.73
N LEU A 92 -4.87 -22.43 -15.95
CA LEU A 92 -6.04 -23.28 -16.20
C LEU A 92 -5.89 -24.63 -15.50
N GLU A 93 -4.77 -25.33 -15.72
CA GLU A 93 -4.49 -26.60 -15.04
C GLU A 93 -4.49 -26.45 -13.52
N ARG A 94 -3.97 -25.33 -12.99
CA ARG A 94 -3.99 -25.04 -11.56
C ARG A 94 -5.43 -24.94 -11.03
N ILE A 95 -6.29 -24.17 -11.69
CA ILE A 95 -7.67 -23.92 -11.20
C ILE A 95 -8.53 -25.17 -11.34
N GLU A 96 -8.37 -25.94 -12.42
CA GLU A 96 -9.15 -27.16 -12.66
C GLU A 96 -8.76 -28.32 -11.74
N ARG A 97 -7.48 -28.44 -11.39
CA ARG A 97 -7.01 -29.47 -10.44
C ARG A 97 -7.49 -29.23 -9.01
N LEU A 98 -8.00 -28.03 -8.69
CA LEU A 98 -8.52 -27.75 -7.36
C LEU A 98 -9.87 -28.47 -7.15
N PRO A 99 -10.04 -29.22 -6.04
CA PRO A 99 -11.30 -29.88 -5.72
C PRO A 99 -12.43 -28.87 -5.64
N GLN A 100 -13.68 -29.26 -5.88
CA GLN A 100 -14.83 -28.34 -5.79
C GLN A 100 -14.96 -27.70 -4.40
N SER A 101 -14.49 -28.38 -3.35
CA SER A 101 -14.41 -27.89 -1.97
C SER A 101 -13.24 -26.93 -1.70
N ALA A 102 -12.41 -26.61 -2.69
CA ALA A 102 -11.30 -25.68 -2.53
C ALA A 102 -11.82 -24.31 -2.11
N GLY A 103 -11.22 -23.77 -1.03
CA GLY A 103 -11.61 -22.46 -0.51
C GLY A 103 -11.33 -21.33 -1.51
N PRO A 104 -12.04 -20.21 -1.42
CA PRO A 104 -11.97 -19.15 -2.42
C PRO A 104 -10.58 -18.48 -2.48
N MET A 105 -9.82 -18.49 -1.38
CA MET A 105 -8.42 -18.05 -1.37
C MET A 105 -7.49 -18.94 -2.21
N GLN A 106 -7.70 -20.27 -2.17
CA GLN A 106 -6.89 -21.23 -2.94
C GLN A 106 -7.16 -21.06 -4.44
N ILE A 107 -8.41 -20.85 -4.83
CA ILE A 107 -8.81 -20.58 -6.22
C ILE A 107 -8.07 -19.35 -6.76
N LEU A 108 -8.00 -18.27 -5.97
CA LEU A 108 -7.26 -17.05 -6.33
C LEU A 108 -5.73 -17.16 -6.20
N GLY A 109 -5.21 -18.28 -5.68
CA GLY A 109 -3.78 -18.44 -5.42
C GLY A 109 -3.26 -17.45 -4.38
N LEU A 110 -4.08 -17.11 -3.38
CA LEU A 110 -3.69 -16.31 -2.23
C LEU A 110 -3.19 -17.26 -1.13
N THR A 111 -1.89 -17.22 -0.85
CA THR A 111 -1.24 -18.04 0.19
C THR A 111 -1.45 -17.49 1.60
N ARG A 112 -1.88 -16.22 1.71
CA ARG A 112 -2.15 -15.53 2.97
C ARG A 112 -3.50 -14.81 2.89
N PRO A 113 -4.21 -14.64 4.03
CA PRO A 113 -5.41 -13.83 4.06
C PRO A 113 -5.13 -12.43 3.52
N PRO A 114 -5.89 -11.94 2.54
CA PRO A 114 -5.68 -10.61 1.98
C PRO A 114 -5.94 -9.55 3.05
N SER A 115 -5.10 -8.51 3.08
CA SER A 115 -5.24 -7.42 4.05
C SER A 115 -6.32 -6.41 3.65
N SER A 116 -6.74 -6.41 2.38
CA SER A 116 -7.73 -5.47 1.86
C SER A 116 -8.47 -6.01 0.62
N VAL A 117 -9.66 -5.46 0.36
CA VAL A 117 -10.42 -5.69 -0.88
C VAL A 117 -9.60 -5.30 -2.13
N GLY A 118 -8.75 -4.27 -2.01
CA GLY A 118 -7.89 -3.81 -3.10
C GLY A 118 -6.88 -4.87 -3.55
N GLU A 119 -6.32 -5.64 -2.60
CA GLU A 119 -5.41 -6.75 -2.87
C GLU A 119 -6.10 -7.88 -3.65
N VAL A 120 -7.31 -8.25 -3.22
CA VAL A 120 -8.14 -9.26 -3.91
C VAL A 120 -8.45 -8.82 -5.34
N LYS A 121 -8.92 -7.58 -5.53
CA LYS A 121 -9.20 -7.02 -6.86
C LYS A 121 -7.95 -6.92 -7.74
N LYS A 122 -6.78 -6.64 -7.15
CA LYS A 122 -5.49 -6.63 -7.88
C LYS A 122 -5.13 -8.04 -8.36
N LYS A 123 -5.27 -9.06 -7.51
CA LYS A 123 -4.99 -10.45 -7.85
C LYS A 123 -5.97 -10.98 -8.89
N LEU A 124 -7.28 -10.72 -8.72
CA LEU A 124 -8.31 -11.07 -9.70
C LEU A 124 -7.98 -10.48 -11.07
N ARG A 125 -7.70 -9.17 -11.15
CA ARG A 125 -7.33 -8.52 -12.43
C ARG A 125 -6.09 -9.14 -13.08
N ALA A 126 -5.09 -9.54 -12.30
CA ALA A 126 -3.91 -10.21 -12.83
C ALA A 126 -4.26 -11.59 -13.42
N LEU A 127 -5.07 -12.39 -12.74
CA LEU A 127 -5.52 -13.69 -13.22
C LEU A 127 -6.49 -13.56 -14.41
N SER A 128 -7.43 -12.62 -14.37
CA SER A 128 -8.36 -12.32 -15.46
C SER A 128 -7.62 -11.96 -16.75
N LYS A 129 -6.48 -11.25 -16.66
CA LYS A 129 -5.64 -10.99 -17.84
C LYS A 129 -5.04 -12.25 -18.43
N VAL A 130 -4.87 -13.32 -17.68
CA VAL A 130 -4.29 -14.58 -18.17
C VAL A 130 -5.40 -15.50 -18.67
N VAL A 131 -6.46 -15.68 -17.88
CA VAL A 131 -7.51 -16.70 -18.04
C VAL A 131 -8.79 -16.15 -18.71
N HIS A 132 -8.72 -15.00 -19.41
CA HIS A 132 -9.91 -14.46 -20.08
C HIS A 132 -10.34 -15.37 -21.25
N PRO A 133 -11.63 -15.71 -21.41
CA PRO A 133 -12.10 -16.54 -22.53
C PRO A 133 -11.80 -15.93 -23.91
N ASP A 134 -11.73 -14.60 -24.02
CA ASP A 134 -11.40 -13.93 -25.29
C ASP A 134 -9.96 -14.18 -25.76
N LYS A 135 -9.03 -14.48 -24.83
CA LYS A 135 -7.65 -14.82 -25.20
C LYS A 135 -7.55 -16.21 -25.84
N THR A 136 -8.59 -17.02 -25.67
CA THR A 136 -8.72 -18.37 -26.23
C THR A 136 -9.75 -18.43 -27.36
N ALA A 137 -10.11 -17.29 -27.96
CA ALA A 137 -11.14 -17.23 -29.00
C ALA A 137 -10.87 -18.18 -30.18
N ASN A 138 -9.58 -18.39 -30.52
CA ASN A 138 -9.16 -19.26 -31.62
C ASN A 138 -9.15 -20.76 -31.27
N GLU A 139 -9.35 -21.12 -29.99
CA GLU A 139 -9.24 -22.49 -29.49
C GLU A 139 -10.53 -22.87 -28.72
N PRO A 140 -11.57 -23.39 -29.42
CA PRO A 140 -12.90 -23.61 -28.84
C PRO A 140 -12.89 -24.50 -27.59
N HIS A 141 -12.02 -25.51 -27.57
CA HIS A 141 -11.86 -26.44 -26.44
C HIS A 141 -11.24 -25.77 -25.19
N LEU A 142 -10.37 -24.77 -25.39
CA LEU A 142 -9.84 -23.97 -24.27
C LEU A 142 -10.82 -22.88 -23.84
N ARG A 143 -11.64 -22.36 -24.76
CA ARG A 143 -12.60 -21.30 -24.45
C ARG A 143 -13.62 -21.71 -23.39
N GLY A 144 -14.17 -22.93 -23.49
CA GLY A 144 -15.10 -23.47 -22.48
C GLY A 144 -14.44 -23.55 -21.10
N ARG A 145 -13.26 -24.17 -21.05
CA ARG A 145 -12.43 -24.30 -19.84
C ARG A 145 -12.07 -22.95 -19.21
N ALA A 146 -11.65 -21.99 -20.04
CA ALA A 146 -11.36 -20.63 -19.60
C ALA A 146 -12.60 -19.91 -19.07
N GLY A 147 -13.76 -20.11 -19.69
CA GLY A 147 -15.04 -19.57 -19.20
C GLY A 147 -15.39 -20.07 -17.80
N GLU A 148 -15.33 -21.38 -17.57
CA GLU A 148 -15.60 -21.99 -16.26
C GLU A 148 -14.59 -21.53 -15.20
N ALA A 149 -13.29 -21.56 -15.52
CA ALA A 149 -12.24 -21.12 -14.61
C ALA A 149 -12.40 -19.63 -14.25
N PHE A 150 -12.72 -18.78 -15.23
CA PHE A 150 -12.96 -17.36 -15.04
C PHE A 150 -14.17 -17.09 -14.15
N GLN A 151 -15.28 -17.81 -14.36
CA GLN A 151 -16.47 -17.72 -13.51
C GLN A 151 -16.15 -18.15 -12.07
N ARG A 152 -15.47 -19.29 -11.91
CA ARG A 152 -15.05 -19.81 -10.59
C ARG A 152 -14.16 -18.84 -9.83
N MET A 153 -13.19 -18.21 -10.51
CA MET A 153 -12.34 -17.16 -9.93
C MET A 153 -13.13 -15.92 -9.51
N ASN A 154 -14.10 -15.46 -10.32
CA ASN A 154 -14.92 -14.30 -9.98
C ASN A 154 -15.79 -14.57 -8.76
N SER A 155 -16.46 -15.72 -8.69
CA SER A 155 -17.25 -16.13 -7.53
C SER A 155 -16.37 -16.18 -6.27
N ALA A 156 -15.20 -16.81 -6.36
CA ALA A 156 -14.24 -16.86 -5.25
C ALA A 156 -13.80 -15.46 -4.80
N ALA A 157 -13.53 -14.53 -5.73
CA ALA A 157 -13.20 -13.15 -5.38
C ALA A 157 -14.34 -12.44 -4.66
N GLN A 158 -15.59 -12.61 -5.11
CA GLN A 158 -16.75 -12.01 -4.45
C GLN A 158 -16.94 -12.56 -3.03
N GLU A 159 -16.73 -13.86 -2.81
CA GLU A 159 -16.81 -14.45 -1.48
C GLU A 159 -15.74 -13.89 -0.53
N VAL A 160 -14.48 -13.79 -0.98
CA VAL A 160 -13.40 -13.21 -0.17
C VAL A 160 -13.70 -11.75 0.15
N ILE A 161 -14.19 -10.97 -0.82
CA ILE A 161 -14.58 -9.58 -0.60
C ILE A 161 -15.70 -9.50 0.43
N LYS A 162 -16.75 -10.32 0.31
CA LYS A 162 -17.86 -10.38 1.27
C LYS A 162 -17.40 -10.75 2.68
N LEU A 163 -16.45 -11.69 2.81
CA LEU A 163 -15.86 -12.06 4.10
C LEU A 163 -15.04 -10.91 4.71
N LEU A 164 -14.28 -10.18 3.89
CA LEU A 164 -13.54 -9.00 4.32
C LEU A 164 -14.50 -7.88 4.78
N GLU A 165 -15.56 -7.63 4.03
CA GLU A 165 -16.58 -6.61 4.34
C GLU A 165 -17.41 -6.99 5.57
N LYS A 166 -17.86 -8.24 5.69
CA LYS A 166 -18.57 -8.72 6.87
C LYS A 166 -17.68 -8.64 8.12
N GLY A 167 -16.42 -9.03 7.98
CA GLY A 167 -15.44 -8.90 9.05
C GLY A 167 -15.16 -7.45 9.44
N ALA A 168 -15.24 -6.51 8.49
CA ALA A 168 -15.14 -5.08 8.74
C ALA A 168 -16.36 -4.54 9.48
N ALA A 169 -17.57 -4.95 9.09
CA ALA A 169 -18.82 -4.45 9.66
C ALA A 169 -19.04 -4.86 11.13
N THR A 170 -18.53 -6.02 11.56
CA THR A 170 -18.69 -6.50 12.94
C THR A 170 -17.61 -6.05 13.90
N ALA A 171 -16.54 -5.43 13.41
CA ALA A 171 -15.45 -5.01 14.27
C ALA A 171 -15.73 -3.64 14.89
N ALA A 172 -15.33 -3.47 16.15
CA ALA A 172 -15.35 -2.16 16.79
C ALA A 172 -14.24 -1.28 16.17
N PRO A 173 -14.42 0.05 16.14
CA PRO A 173 -13.33 0.98 15.86
C PRO A 173 -12.13 0.73 16.79
N PRO A 174 -10.90 1.02 16.34
CA PRO A 174 -9.71 0.78 17.16
C PRO A 174 -9.74 1.66 18.40
N GLY A 175 -9.07 1.20 19.47
CA GLY A 175 -8.94 1.98 20.70
C GLY A 175 -8.13 3.27 20.52
N ARG A 176 -8.01 4.05 21.59
CA ARG A 176 -7.12 5.21 21.62
C ARG A 176 -5.66 4.73 21.58
N VAL A 177 -4.82 5.45 20.84
CA VAL A 177 -3.36 5.32 20.89
C VAL A 177 -2.89 5.45 22.34
N GLN A 178 -2.02 4.52 22.80
CA GLN A 178 -1.67 4.40 24.22
C GLN A 178 -0.71 5.50 24.68
N GLN A 179 0.30 5.79 23.87
CA GLN A 179 1.35 6.76 24.16
C GLN A 179 1.65 7.54 22.89
N LEU A 180 1.85 8.84 23.03
CA LEU A 180 2.14 9.76 21.94
C LEU A 180 3.28 10.68 22.39
N THR A 181 4.39 10.63 21.67
CA THR A 181 5.62 11.39 21.94
C THR A 181 6.09 12.06 20.66
N TYR A 182 7.04 12.98 20.77
CA TYR A 182 7.64 13.64 19.62
C TYR A 182 9.10 13.98 19.87
N ARG A 183 9.83 14.17 18.77
CA ARG A 183 11.15 14.79 18.76
C ARG A 183 11.30 15.66 17.52
N MET A 184 12.20 16.64 17.59
CA MET A 184 12.55 17.50 16.47
C MET A 184 13.90 17.06 15.90
N GLU A 185 13.98 16.85 14.60
CA GLU A 185 15.22 16.61 13.86
C GLU A 185 15.36 17.70 12.80
N GLY A 186 16.08 18.77 13.13
CA GLY A 186 16.15 19.98 12.29
C GLY A 186 14.78 20.65 12.15
N GLU A 187 14.27 20.74 10.92
CA GLU A 187 12.94 21.27 10.59
C GLU A 187 11.86 20.18 10.47
N VAL A 188 12.17 18.94 10.85
CA VAL A 188 11.23 17.81 10.76
C VAL A 188 10.72 17.47 12.16
N LEU A 189 9.40 17.45 12.31
CA LEU A 189 8.74 16.97 13.51
C LEU A 189 8.52 15.46 13.37
N ILE A 190 9.21 14.66 14.18
CA ILE A 190 9.00 13.22 14.23
C ILE A 190 8.02 12.91 15.35
N VAL A 191 6.87 12.36 14.99
CA VAL A 191 5.82 11.94 15.92
C VAL A 191 5.91 10.44 16.09
N GLN A 192 5.96 9.97 17.33
CA GLN A 192 6.04 8.54 17.67
C GLN A 192 4.87 8.15 18.56
N TRP A 193 4.28 6.98 18.31
CA TRP A 193 3.19 6.49 19.14
C TRP A 193 3.15 4.98 19.32
N ARG A 194 2.53 4.54 20.42
CA ARG A 194 2.23 3.14 20.68
C ARG A 194 0.84 2.79 20.14
N PRO A 195 0.69 1.75 19.29
CA PRO A 195 -0.61 1.27 18.86
C PRO A 195 -1.57 1.04 20.03
N PRO A 196 -2.89 1.17 19.85
CA PRO A 196 -3.88 0.79 20.85
C PRO A 196 -3.60 -0.63 21.36
N ALA A 197 -3.72 -0.86 22.68
CA ALA A 197 -3.69 -2.21 23.24
C ALA A 197 -5.01 -2.86 22.85
N ASP A 198 -5.07 -3.52 21.69
CA ASP A 198 -6.33 -4.06 21.22
C ASP A 198 -6.81 -5.20 22.13
N VAL A 199 -7.80 -4.87 22.97
CA VAL A 199 -8.61 -5.82 23.75
C VAL A 199 -9.46 -6.72 22.83
N ASN A 200 -9.68 -6.32 21.56
CA ASN A 200 -10.60 -6.97 20.62
C ASN A 200 -9.97 -7.50 19.31
N ARG A 201 -8.66 -7.81 19.31
CA ARG A 201 -7.97 -8.65 18.30
C ARG A 201 -7.88 -8.19 16.83
N ARG A 202 -8.33 -7.00 16.42
CA ARG A 202 -8.11 -6.53 15.04
C ARG A 202 -7.12 -5.39 14.96
N ALA A 203 -5.96 -5.71 14.40
CA ALA A 203 -4.88 -4.78 14.16
C ALA A 203 -5.35 -3.51 13.43
N VAL A 204 -4.89 -2.37 13.93
CA VAL A 204 -4.97 -1.07 13.25
C VAL A 204 -4.46 -1.21 11.82
N SER A 205 -5.19 -0.68 10.84
CA SER A 205 -4.81 -0.73 9.42
C SER A 205 -3.96 0.48 9.02
N SER A 206 -4.29 1.65 9.56
CA SER A 206 -3.60 2.89 9.26
C SER A 206 -3.78 3.91 10.39
N TYR A 207 -2.96 4.95 10.37
CA TYR A 207 -3.07 6.11 11.24
C TYR A 207 -3.23 7.37 10.41
N ARG A 208 -4.09 8.29 10.85
CA ARG A 208 -4.15 9.65 10.33
C ARG A 208 -3.42 10.57 11.29
N VAL A 209 -2.41 11.27 10.79
CA VAL A 209 -1.60 12.23 11.57
C VAL A 209 -1.85 13.62 11.04
N VAL A 210 -2.32 14.51 11.91
CA VAL A 210 -2.60 15.92 11.58
C VAL A 210 -1.87 16.81 12.57
N ALA A 211 -1.08 17.75 12.06
CA ALA A 211 -0.44 18.80 12.85
C ALA A 211 -1.09 20.14 12.51
N SER A 212 -1.56 20.88 13.52
CA SER A 212 -2.14 22.21 13.35
C SER A 212 -1.48 23.23 14.27
N ALA A 213 -1.29 24.46 13.79
CA ALA A 213 -0.97 25.61 14.62
C ALA A 213 -2.08 26.67 14.53
N PRO A 214 -2.32 27.47 15.58
CA PRO A 214 -3.28 28.57 15.53
C PRO A 214 -3.00 29.51 14.35
N GLY A 215 -4.04 29.80 13.55
CA GLY A 215 -3.92 30.68 12.38
C GLY A 215 -3.24 30.07 11.16
N THR A 216 -2.94 28.77 11.17
CA THR A 216 -2.33 28.05 10.03
C THR A 216 -3.25 26.96 9.50
N THR A 217 -3.05 26.58 8.24
CA THR A 217 -3.71 25.43 7.64
C THR A 217 -3.13 24.13 8.21
N PRO A 218 -3.96 23.17 8.66
CA PRO A 218 -3.44 21.90 9.18
C PRO A 218 -2.61 21.12 8.15
N ILE A 219 -1.49 20.55 8.58
CA ILE A 219 -0.68 19.63 7.79
C ILE A 219 -1.20 18.22 8.01
N GLU A 220 -1.68 17.60 6.94
CA GLU A 220 -2.05 16.18 6.91
C GLU A 220 -0.99 15.36 6.17
N GLN A 221 -0.32 14.45 6.89
CA GLN A 221 0.71 13.56 6.32
C GLN A 221 0.12 12.37 5.52
N GLY A 222 -1.20 12.34 5.31
CA GLY A 222 -1.89 11.22 4.70
C GLY A 222 -2.05 10.04 5.66
N LEU A 223 -2.36 8.86 5.10
CA LEU A 223 -2.55 7.63 5.87
C LEU A 223 -1.19 6.94 6.05
N VAL A 224 -0.75 6.84 7.31
CA VAL A 224 0.44 6.09 7.71
C VAL A 224 0.04 4.63 7.89
N SER A 225 0.67 3.71 7.16
CA SER A 225 0.38 2.27 7.29
C SER A 225 0.87 1.75 8.64
N ALA A 226 0.04 0.96 9.33
CA ALA A 226 0.41 0.35 10.60
C ALA A 226 1.54 -0.70 10.47
N GLN A 227 1.78 -1.23 9.26
CA GLN A 227 2.75 -2.31 9.01
C GLN A 227 4.13 -1.80 8.59
N GLY A 228 4.23 -0.54 8.15
CA GLY A 228 5.43 -0.02 7.48
C GLY A 228 6.37 0.80 8.36
N SER A 229 5.99 1.12 9.61
CA SER A 229 6.70 2.10 10.43
C SER A 229 6.86 1.68 11.90
N THR A 230 6.73 0.38 12.21
CA THR A 230 6.95 -0.13 13.56
C THR A 230 8.43 -0.34 13.83
N THR A 231 8.98 0.34 14.84
CA THR A 231 10.31 0.06 15.40
C THR A 231 10.31 -1.29 16.12
N ASP A 232 11.50 -1.84 16.41
CA ASP A 232 11.65 -3.12 17.15
C ASP A 232 10.96 -3.08 18.52
N ASP A 233 10.90 -1.89 19.12
CA ASP A 233 10.21 -1.68 20.38
C ASP A 233 8.69 -1.71 20.25
N GLY A 234 8.12 -1.63 19.04
CA GLY A 234 6.67 -1.56 18.78
C GLY A 234 6.11 -0.14 18.78
N TRP A 235 6.92 0.87 18.51
CA TRP A 235 6.48 2.25 18.25
C TRP A 235 6.24 2.45 16.76
N VAL A 236 5.19 3.19 16.40
CA VAL A 236 4.96 3.67 15.04
C VAL A 236 5.48 5.09 14.95
N GLU A 237 6.24 5.43 13.89
CA GLU A 237 6.67 6.81 13.66
C GLU A 237 6.14 7.43 12.36
N CYS A 238 6.06 8.76 12.35
CA CYS A 238 5.77 9.55 11.16
C CYS A 238 6.55 10.86 11.22
N ALA A 239 7.29 11.13 10.14
CA ALA A 239 7.93 12.41 9.93
C ALA A 239 6.92 13.40 9.33
N VAL A 240 6.69 14.50 10.06
CA VAL A 240 5.88 15.63 9.60
C VAL A 240 6.83 16.71 9.10
N SER A 241 6.93 16.85 7.78
CA SER A 241 7.65 17.96 7.14
C SER A 241 6.66 19.01 6.63
N SER A 242 7.09 20.28 6.68
CA SER A 242 6.43 21.41 6.00
C SER A 242 6.73 21.39 4.49
N GLN A 243 7.89 20.84 4.12
CA GLN A 243 8.30 20.62 2.74
C GLN A 243 7.47 19.49 2.11
N GLY A 244 6.38 19.81 1.41
CA GLY A 244 5.65 18.76 0.70
C GLY A 244 4.38 19.15 -0.05
N ARG A 245 3.71 20.26 0.32
CA ARG A 245 2.51 20.71 -0.41
C ARG A 245 2.61 22.21 -0.68
N ARG A 246 2.59 22.56 -1.97
CA ARG A 246 2.75 23.93 -2.48
C ARG A 246 1.96 24.94 -1.64
N GLY A 247 2.67 25.89 -1.01
CA GLY A 247 2.08 27.10 -0.44
C GLY A 247 1.82 27.11 1.08
N ASN A 248 2.11 26.03 1.82
CA ASN A 248 1.95 26.00 3.28
C ASN A 248 3.29 25.72 3.97
N ASP A 249 4.20 26.68 3.93
CA ASP A 249 5.43 26.62 4.72
C ASP A 249 5.09 26.94 6.17
N ILE A 250 4.63 25.92 6.91
CA ILE A 250 4.67 26.00 8.36
C ILE A 250 6.14 25.96 8.75
N LEU A 251 6.68 27.12 9.09
CA LEU A 251 7.95 27.17 9.79
C LEU A 251 7.72 26.61 11.19
N PHE A 252 8.26 25.42 11.47
CA PHE A 252 8.26 24.85 12.82
C PHE A 252 8.96 25.73 13.86
N HIS A 253 9.57 26.82 13.41
CA HIS A 253 10.24 27.82 14.24
C HIS A 253 9.24 28.64 15.07
N LYS A 254 9.34 28.52 16.40
CA LYS A 254 8.71 29.40 17.41
C LYS A 254 7.18 29.32 17.51
N GLN A 255 6.58 28.22 17.07
CA GLN A 255 5.14 28.02 17.14
C GLN A 255 4.78 26.86 18.09
N HIS A 256 3.58 26.98 18.67
CA HIS A 256 2.90 25.92 19.40
C HIS A 256 2.04 25.14 18.42
N PHE A 257 2.23 23.82 18.36
CA PHE A 257 1.48 22.93 17.48
C PHE A 257 0.63 21.96 18.31
N GLN A 258 -0.55 21.63 17.80
CA GLN A 258 -1.34 20.52 18.24
C GLN A 258 -1.20 19.39 17.22
N VAL A 259 -0.65 18.28 17.65
CA VAL A 259 -0.56 17.05 16.86
C VAL A 259 -1.70 16.14 17.28
N SER A 260 -2.41 15.58 16.31
CA SER A 260 -3.45 14.58 16.52
C SER A 260 -3.15 13.30 15.73
N VAL A 261 -3.35 12.16 16.38
CA VAL A 261 -3.17 10.83 15.80
C VAL A 261 -4.43 10.01 16.02
N ASN A 262 -5.01 9.52 14.93
CA ASN A 262 -6.20 8.68 14.93
C ASN A 262 -5.86 7.33 14.31
N ALA A 263 -6.03 6.26 15.09
CA ALA A 263 -5.99 4.90 14.54
C ALA A 263 -7.24 4.67 13.67
N SER A 264 -7.12 3.91 12.59
CA SER A 264 -8.25 3.53 11.74
C SER A 264 -8.16 2.07 11.34
N ASN A 265 -9.31 1.41 11.36
CA ASN A 265 -9.50 0.07 10.82
C ASN A 265 -10.68 0.11 9.82
N PRO A 266 -11.01 -1.01 9.16
CA PRO A 266 -12.16 -1.06 8.23
C PRO A 266 -13.52 -0.69 8.85
N SER A 267 -13.64 -0.69 10.19
CA SER A 267 -14.86 -0.32 10.90
C SER A 267 -14.97 1.18 11.16
N GLY A 268 -13.88 1.93 10.97
CA GLY A 268 -13.86 3.38 11.08
C GLY A 268 -12.65 3.92 11.86
N PRO A 269 -12.61 5.25 12.04
CA PRO A 269 -11.61 5.90 12.88
C PRO A 269 -11.91 5.66 14.36
N GLY A 270 -10.86 5.35 15.12
CA GLY A 270 -10.88 5.33 16.57
C GLY A 270 -10.80 6.73 17.17
N PRO A 271 -10.82 6.84 18.50
CA PRO A 271 -10.70 8.12 19.21
C PRO A 271 -9.33 8.77 18.97
N THR A 272 -9.35 10.10 18.85
CA THR A 272 -8.17 10.94 18.61
C THR A 272 -7.27 11.03 19.83
N ALA A 273 -5.98 10.73 19.70
CA ALA A 273 -4.96 11.13 20.67
C ALA A 273 -4.39 12.49 20.25
N GLN A 274 -4.15 13.37 21.22
CA GLN A 274 -3.62 14.71 20.98
C GLN A 274 -2.37 14.95 21.83
N LEU A 275 -1.46 15.76 21.28
CA LEU A 275 -0.20 16.14 21.88
C LEU A 275 0.10 17.60 21.53
N HIS A 276 0.50 18.39 22.52
CA HIS A 276 0.94 19.77 22.33
C HIS A 276 2.47 19.80 22.21
N VAL A 277 2.95 20.39 21.12
CA VAL A 277 4.37 20.50 20.78
C VAL A 277 4.79 21.95 20.95
N TYR A 278 5.86 22.16 21.73
CA TYR A 278 6.45 23.47 21.97
C TYR A 278 7.89 23.45 21.46
N THR A 279 8.21 24.29 20.48
CA THR A 279 9.58 24.36 19.96
C THR A 279 10.44 25.32 20.81
N ASN A 280 11.69 24.93 21.04
CA ASN A 280 12.58 25.34 22.16
C ASN A 280 12.98 26.83 22.24
N ASN A 281 12.37 27.71 21.44
CA ASN A 281 12.58 29.16 21.54
C ASN A 281 11.45 29.90 22.28
N SER A 282 10.37 29.22 22.66
CA SER A 282 9.45 29.78 23.66
C SER A 282 9.99 29.48 25.06
N LYS A 283 10.46 30.48 25.79
CA LYS A 283 10.87 30.39 27.21
C LYS A 283 9.70 30.03 28.14
N ARG A 284 9.04 28.89 27.93
CA ARG A 284 8.10 28.32 28.90
C ARG A 284 8.61 26.95 29.33
N PRO A 285 8.73 26.70 30.64
CA PRO A 285 9.10 25.38 31.13
C PRO A 285 8.09 24.33 30.63
N PRO A 286 8.53 23.08 30.39
CA PRO A 286 7.64 22.01 29.92
C PRO A 286 6.48 21.87 30.91
N SER A 287 5.28 22.22 30.47
CA SER A 287 4.07 21.97 31.23
C SER A 287 3.97 20.47 31.42
N ARG A 288 4.16 20.00 32.66
CA ARG A 288 3.83 18.63 33.04
C ARG A 288 2.42 18.35 32.53
N ILE A 289 2.29 17.30 31.72
CA ILE A 289 0.99 16.73 31.36
C ILE A 289 0.24 16.57 32.69
N PRO A 290 -0.93 17.20 32.88
CA PRO A 290 -1.70 16.99 34.10
C PRO A 290 -1.93 15.48 34.24
N PRO A 291 -1.66 14.88 35.41
CA PRO A 291 -1.92 13.47 35.62
C PRO A 291 -3.36 13.17 35.22
N PRO A 292 -3.64 11.97 34.66
CA PRO A 292 -5.01 11.58 34.35
C PRO A 292 -5.88 11.83 35.59
N PRO A 293 -7.11 12.35 35.43
CA PRO A 293 -8.00 12.54 36.56
C PRO A 293 -8.04 11.24 37.35
N PRO A 294 -7.86 11.29 38.69
CA PRO A 294 -7.93 10.10 39.50
C PRO A 294 -9.24 9.39 39.16
N LEU A 295 -9.16 8.10 38.85
CA LEU A 295 -10.33 7.25 38.68
C LEU A 295 -11.19 7.46 39.91
N GLU A 296 -12.26 8.21 39.76
CA GLU A 296 -13.15 8.59 40.84
C GLU A 296 -13.71 7.29 41.39
N GLY A 297 -13.15 6.89 42.52
CA GLY A 297 -13.50 5.68 43.22
C GLY A 297 -15.00 5.70 43.41
N SER A 298 -15.63 4.70 42.80
CA SER A 298 -16.98 4.23 43.11
C SER A 298 -17.16 4.28 44.63
N ARG A 299 -17.74 5.37 45.12
CA ARG A 299 -18.23 5.49 46.48
C ARG A 299 -19.37 4.49 46.57
N ARG A 300 -19.01 3.28 47.00
CA ARG A 300 -19.95 2.30 47.54
C ARG A 300 -20.65 2.96 48.73
N GLY A 301 -21.85 3.47 48.47
CA GLY A 301 -22.86 3.64 49.50
C GLY A 301 -23.25 2.25 49.98
N ASN A 302 -22.74 1.88 51.15
CA ASN A 302 -23.34 0.86 52.00
C ASN A 302 -24.70 1.39 52.46
N THR A 303 -25.78 0.84 51.92
CA THR A 303 -27.07 0.84 52.62
C THR A 303 -27.58 -0.58 52.69
N SER A 304 -27.46 -1.10 53.91
CA SER A 304 -28.04 -2.32 54.44
C SER A 304 -29.55 -2.35 54.17
N HIS A 305 -30.03 -3.37 53.47
CA HIS A 305 -31.39 -3.87 53.66
C HIS A 305 -31.38 -5.41 53.58
N THR A 306 -31.49 -5.98 54.77
CA THR A 306 -32.23 -7.19 55.11
C THR A 306 -33.45 -7.42 54.21
N ALA A 307 -33.58 -8.61 53.62
CA ALA A 307 -34.83 -9.37 53.62
C ALA A 307 -34.69 -10.74 52.92
N ALA A 308 -35.09 -11.76 53.68
CA ALA A 308 -35.88 -12.91 53.27
C ALA A 308 -35.29 -13.95 52.30
N ALA A 309 -34.88 -15.04 52.94
CA ALA A 309 -34.93 -16.39 52.41
C ALA A 309 -36.25 -16.71 51.68
N ARG A 310 -36.15 -17.39 50.54
CA ARG A 310 -37.12 -18.42 50.14
C ARG A 310 -36.45 -19.45 49.24
N SER A 311 -36.36 -20.64 49.81
CA SER A 311 -36.17 -21.94 49.16
C SER A 311 -37.19 -22.17 48.06
N HIS A 312 -36.77 -22.89 47.01
CA HIS A 312 -37.48 -23.77 46.06
C HIS A 312 -36.66 -23.70 44.75
N GLY A 313 -36.30 -24.76 44.06
CA GLY A 313 -36.60 -26.17 44.20
C GLY A 313 -35.75 -26.92 43.17
N LEU A 314 -35.67 -28.21 43.40
CA LEU A 314 -34.99 -29.24 42.62
C LEU A 314 -35.49 -29.32 41.17
N GLY A 315 -34.60 -29.78 40.27
CA GLY A 315 -34.97 -30.33 38.97
C GLY A 315 -34.16 -29.71 37.83
N GLY A 316 -33.44 -30.44 36.98
CA GLY A 316 -33.36 -31.89 36.83
C GLY A 316 -32.30 -32.24 35.78
N LEU A 317 -31.84 -33.49 35.87
CA LEU A 317 -31.02 -34.16 34.86
C LEU A 317 -31.72 -34.20 33.49
N ARG A 318 -30.95 -34.08 32.41
CA ARG A 318 -31.09 -34.82 31.13
C ARG A 318 -29.75 -34.63 30.38
N ARG A 319 -28.81 -35.59 30.40
CA ARG A 319 -28.72 -36.87 29.64
C ARG A 319 -28.95 -36.74 28.12
N HIS A 320 -27.87 -37.08 27.41
CA HIS A 320 -27.73 -37.71 26.08
C HIS A 320 -28.39 -37.05 24.85
N ASN A 321 -27.57 -36.78 23.83
CA ASN A 321 -27.52 -37.70 22.69
C ASN A 321 -26.25 -37.50 21.84
N THR A 322 -25.44 -38.55 21.84
CA THR A 322 -24.59 -38.96 20.72
C THR A 322 -25.47 -39.76 19.76
N VAL A 323 -25.08 -39.85 18.48
CA VAL A 323 -25.15 -41.03 17.59
C VAL A 323 -25.62 -40.71 16.15
N PHE A 324 -24.75 -41.19 15.23
CA PHE A 324 -24.78 -41.40 13.77
C PHE A 324 -24.79 -40.19 12.83
#